data_AF-A0A1H3FL66-F1
#
_entry.id   AF-A0A1H3FL66-F1
#
_cell.length_a   1.000
_cell.length_b   1.000
_cell.length_c   1.000
_cell.angle_alpha   90.00
_cell.angle_beta   90.00
_cell.angle_gamma   90.00
#
_symmetry.space_group_name_H-M   'P 1'
#
loop_
_entity.id
_entity.type
_entity.pdbx_description
1 polymer ?
#
loop_
_entity_poly.entity_id
_entity_poly.type
_entity_poly.pdbx_seq_one_letter_code
_entity_poly.pdbx_strand_id
1 'polypeptide(L)'
;MLFLSVILNLVASLGVLAMGLKYVRAEPPLDYHAEITKNDELSEATLRILGALYKVMGGGFLSLGIVLAMLALFGVSNDLLWAKLAILVGAFVAGSFSAFFPREVEKATGVRTPWRIAAALTALVGVAFVISVL
;
A
#
# COMPACT_ATOMS: atom_id res chain seq x y z
N MET A 1 11.25 -27.90 6.45
CA MET A 1 10.55 -27.25 5.32
C MET A 1 9.74 -26.04 5.79
N LEU A 2 8.84 -26.17 6.76
CA LEU A 2 8.07 -25.04 7.31
C LEU A 2 8.96 -23.89 7.82
N PHE A 3 9.96 -24.20 8.65
CA PHE A 3 10.88 -23.20 9.21
C PHE A 3 11.62 -22.39 8.13
N LEU A 4 12.13 -23.06 7.09
CA LEU A 4 12.78 -22.39 5.97
C LEU A 4 11.80 -21.51 5.20
N SER A 5 10.56 -21.96 4.98
CA SER A 5 9.52 -21.15 4.35
C SER A 5 9.20 -19.88 5.15
N VAL A 6 9.12 -19.98 6.48
CA VAL A 6 8.91 -18.81 7.35
C VAL A 6 10.05 -17.80 7.19
N ILE A 7 11.31 -18.26 7.23
CA ILE A 7 12.47 -17.38 7.03
C ILE A 7 12.42 -16.70 5.65
N LEU A 8 12.16 -17.46 4.58
CA LEU A 8 12.10 -16.91 3.22
C LEU A 8 10.98 -15.88 3.08
N ASN A 9 9.82 -16.12 3.68
CA ASN A 9 8.71 -15.17 3.68
C ASN A 9 9.03 -13.90 4.48
N LEU A 10 9.76 -14.01 5.59
CA LEU A 10 10.23 -12.86 6.35
C LEU A 10 11.25 -12.01 5.56
N VAL A 11 12.19 -12.66 4.87
CA VAL A 11 13.14 -11.97 3.98
C VAL A 11 12.41 -11.28 2.83
N ALA A 12 11.46 -11.97 2.19
CA ALA A 12 10.64 -11.39 1.13
C ALA A 12 9.83 -10.18 1.64
N SER A 13 9.22 -10.31 2.82
CA SER A 13 8.52 -9.21 3.49
C SER A 13 9.43 -7.99 3.68
N LEU A 14 10.66 -8.18 4.19
CA LEU A 14 11.62 -7.08 4.35
C LEU A 14 11.95 -6.40 3.03
N GLY A 15 12.17 -7.17 1.95
CA GLY A 15 12.40 -6.62 0.62
C GLY A 15 11.21 -5.82 0.08
N VAL A 16 9.99 -6.33 0.29
CA VAL A 16 8.75 -5.66 -0.11
C VAL A 16 8.52 -4.39 0.71
N LEU A 17 8.80 -4.40 2.02
CA LEU A 17 8.75 -3.21 2.88
C LEU A 17 9.75 -2.15 2.43
N ALA A 18 10.99 -2.55 2.11
CA ALA A 18 12.01 -1.64 1.60
C ALA A 18 11.57 -0.99 0.28
N MET A 19 10.95 -1.75 -0.62
CA MET A 19 10.36 -1.23 -1.86
C MET A 19 9.21 -0.27 -1.57
N GLY A 20 8.33 -0.60 -0.63
CA GLY A 20 7.25 0.29 -0.19
C GLY A 20 7.78 1.62 0.34
N LEU A 21 8.79 1.59 1.22
CA LEU A 21 9.45 2.80 1.73
C LEU A 21 10.12 3.61 0.61
N LYS A 22 10.77 2.96 -0.36
CA LYS A 22 11.36 3.62 -1.52
C LYS A 22 10.30 4.41 -2.28
N TYR A 23 9.16 3.81 -2.60
CA TYR A 23 8.09 4.48 -3.33
C TYR A 23 7.34 5.54 -2.53
N VAL A 24 7.10 5.30 -1.23
CA VAL A 24 6.50 6.31 -0.35
C VAL A 24 7.41 7.53 -0.18
N ARG A 25 8.73 7.38 -0.28
CA ARG A 25 9.69 8.50 -0.20
C ARG A 25 10.07 9.10 -1.54
N ALA A 26 9.79 8.41 -2.64
CA ALA A 26 10.14 8.87 -3.98
C ALA A 26 9.48 10.21 -4.33
N GLU A 27 10.27 11.10 -4.91
CA GLU A 27 9.79 12.32 -5.55
C GLU A 27 9.66 12.07 -7.06
N PRO A 28 8.60 12.57 -7.70
CA PRO A 28 8.42 12.44 -9.14
C PRO A 28 9.26 13.45 -9.93
N PRO A 29 9.83 13.04 -11.08
CA PRO A 29 9.89 11.68 -11.60
C PRO A 29 11.00 10.85 -10.94
N LEU A 30 10.79 9.53 -10.79
CA LEU A 30 11.90 8.61 -10.49
C LEU A 30 12.94 8.62 -11.61
N ASP A 31 14.19 8.30 -11.31
CA ASP A 31 15.31 8.35 -12.28
C ASP A 31 14.99 7.70 -13.64
N TYR A 32 14.41 6.50 -13.63
CA TYR A 32 14.04 5.81 -14.87
C TYR A 32 12.87 6.48 -15.60
N HIS A 33 11.92 7.08 -14.88
CA HIS A 33 10.86 7.87 -15.50
C HIS A 33 11.43 9.13 -16.12
N ALA A 34 12.35 9.81 -15.44
CA ALA A 34 13.03 11.01 -15.94
C ALA A 34 13.79 10.71 -17.23
N GLU A 35 14.50 9.57 -17.29
CA GLU A 35 15.20 9.12 -18.50
C GLU A 35 14.22 8.78 -19.64
N ILE A 36 13.11 8.11 -19.34
CA ILE A 36 12.07 7.76 -20.33
C ILE A 36 11.41 9.02 -20.90
N THR A 37 11.11 10.00 -20.06
CA THR A 37 10.39 11.23 -20.45
C THR A 37 11.32 12.40 -20.72
N LYS A 38 12.62 12.16 -20.97
CA LYS A 38 13.63 13.24 -21.09
C LYS A 38 13.38 14.23 -22.23
N ASN A 39 12.59 13.84 -23.21
CA ASN A 39 12.22 14.67 -24.36
C ASN A 39 10.77 15.21 -24.25
N ASP A 40 10.06 14.91 -23.16
CA ASP A 40 8.68 15.33 -22.95
C ASP A 40 8.61 16.51 -21.96
N GLU A 41 7.73 17.48 -22.23
CA GLU A 41 7.41 18.52 -21.23
C GLU A 41 6.35 17.99 -20.25
N LEU A 42 6.78 17.70 -19.02
CA LEU A 42 5.89 17.25 -17.96
C LEU A 42 5.25 18.42 -17.22
N SER A 43 3.92 18.51 -17.30
CA SER A 43 3.16 19.48 -16.50
C SER A 43 3.26 19.18 -15.00
N GLU A 44 3.05 20.20 -14.15
CA GLU A 44 2.94 20.00 -12.71
C GLU A 44 1.83 19.01 -12.34
N ALA A 45 0.72 19.01 -13.08
CA ALA A 45 -0.38 18.07 -12.86
C ALA A 45 0.08 16.63 -13.10
N THR A 46 0.89 16.39 -14.15
CA THR A 46 1.48 15.08 -14.45
C THR A 46 2.40 14.63 -13.31
N LEU A 47 3.28 15.52 -12.83
CA LEU A 47 4.18 15.21 -11.70
C LEU A 47 3.40 14.89 -10.42
N ARG A 48 2.31 15.63 -10.13
CA ARG A 48 1.44 15.35 -8.98
C ARG A 48 0.76 13.99 -9.09
N ILE A 49 0.27 13.63 -10.28
CA ILE A 49 -0.33 12.31 -10.53
C ILE A 49 0.72 11.21 -10.32
N LEU A 50 1.91 11.36 -10.90
CA LEU A 50 3.02 10.40 -10.71
C LEU A 50 3.39 10.26 -9.24
N GLY A 51 3.54 11.36 -8.53
CA GLY A 51 3.83 11.37 -7.09
C GLY A 51 2.77 10.59 -6.32
N ALA A 52 1.49 10.87 -6.56
CA ALA A 52 0.39 10.14 -5.92
C ALA A 52 0.41 8.65 -6.25
N LEU A 53 0.66 8.26 -7.51
CA LEU A 53 0.79 6.87 -7.92
C LEU A 53 1.95 6.17 -7.20
N TYR A 54 3.08 6.84 -7.01
CA TYR A 54 4.20 6.27 -6.24
C TYR A 54 3.80 6.05 -4.78
N LYS A 55 3.12 7.01 -4.15
CA LYS A 55 2.69 6.85 -2.76
C LYS A 55 1.66 5.72 -2.62
N VAL A 56 0.71 5.60 -3.54
CA VAL A 56 -0.29 4.52 -3.55
C VAL A 56 0.38 3.16 -3.75
N MET A 57 1.28 3.04 -4.72
CA MET A 57 2.05 1.80 -4.94
C MET A 57 2.93 1.46 -3.75
N GLY A 58 3.57 2.47 -3.15
CA GLY A 58 4.34 2.33 -1.91
C GLY A 58 3.49 1.83 -0.75
N GLY A 59 2.29 2.39 -0.56
CA GLY A 59 1.32 1.91 0.43
C GLY A 59 0.85 0.47 0.18
N GLY A 60 0.68 0.08 -1.08
CA GLY A 60 0.39 -1.30 -1.48
C GLY A 60 1.51 -2.27 -1.11
N PHE A 61 2.77 -1.91 -1.38
CA PHE A 61 3.92 -2.72 -0.97
C PHE A 61 4.07 -2.77 0.56
N LEU A 62 3.93 -1.65 1.27
CA LEU A 62 3.98 -1.65 2.73
C LEU A 62 2.91 -2.59 3.33
N SER A 63 1.69 -2.50 2.81
CA SER A 63 0.59 -3.40 3.18
C SER A 63 0.94 -4.87 2.94
N LEU A 64 1.41 -5.22 1.73
CA LEU A 64 1.79 -6.59 1.39
C LEU A 64 2.91 -7.11 2.30
N GLY A 65 3.94 -6.31 2.56
CA GLY A 65 5.03 -6.67 3.47
C GLY A 65 4.52 -6.94 4.89
N ILE A 66 3.67 -6.07 5.43
CA ILE A 66 3.07 -6.27 6.76
C ILE A 66 2.24 -7.56 6.80
N VAL A 67 1.38 -7.79 5.81
CA VAL A 67 0.56 -9.01 5.73
C VAL A 67 1.43 -10.27 5.66
N LEU A 68 2.47 -10.26 4.82
CA LEU A 68 3.41 -11.38 4.71
C LEU A 68 4.11 -11.66 6.05
N ALA A 69 4.61 -10.63 6.74
CA ALA A 69 5.25 -10.79 8.05
C ALA A 69 4.28 -11.36 9.08
N MET A 70 3.06 -10.81 9.18
CA MET A 70 2.08 -11.26 10.16
C MET A 70 1.67 -12.72 9.92
N LEU A 71 1.40 -13.10 8.66
CA LEU A 71 1.02 -14.47 8.34
C LEU A 71 2.20 -15.45 8.49
N ALA A 72 3.44 -15.04 8.20
CA ALA A 72 4.61 -15.90 8.39
C ALA A 72 4.90 -16.16 9.88
N LEU A 73 4.72 -15.17 10.75
CA LEU A 73 4.99 -15.28 12.18
C LEU A 73 3.85 -15.98 12.95
N PHE A 74 2.60 -15.64 12.62
CA PHE A 74 1.45 -16.02 13.44
C PHE A 74 0.48 -16.98 12.73
N GLY A 75 0.59 -17.14 11.40
CA GLY A 75 -0.25 -18.07 10.63
C GLY A 75 0.03 -19.56 10.89
N VAL A 76 1.06 -19.88 11.67
CA VAL A 76 1.33 -21.24 12.16
C VAL A 76 0.47 -21.56 13.39
N SER A 77 -0.16 -20.55 14.01
CA SER A 77 -1.09 -20.76 15.11
C SER A 77 -2.50 -21.07 14.59
N ASN A 78 -3.26 -21.90 15.31
CA ASN A 78 -4.67 -22.19 15.01
C ASN A 78 -5.62 -21.01 15.30
N ASP A 79 -5.08 -19.83 15.61
CA ASP A 79 -5.87 -18.66 15.99
C ASP A 79 -6.19 -17.79 14.76
N LEU A 80 -7.47 -17.80 14.38
CA LEU A 80 -8.02 -16.99 13.29
C LEU A 80 -7.91 -15.48 13.55
N LEU A 81 -7.67 -15.04 14.78
CA LEU A 81 -7.51 -13.63 15.11
C LEU A 81 -6.34 -12.99 14.36
N TRP A 82 -5.22 -13.70 14.21
CA TRP A 82 -4.05 -13.16 13.52
C TRP A 82 -4.29 -12.94 12.03
N ALA A 83 -5.03 -13.83 11.39
CA ALA A 83 -5.43 -13.65 9.99
C ALA A 83 -6.36 -12.44 9.84
N LYS A 84 -7.33 -12.27 10.75
CA LYS A 84 -8.24 -11.11 10.77
C LYS A 84 -7.48 -9.80 10.98
N LEU A 85 -6.52 -9.77 11.92
CA LEU A 85 -5.67 -8.61 12.17
C LEU A 85 -4.76 -8.30 10.98
N ALA A 86 -4.17 -9.30 10.33
CA ALA A 86 -3.34 -9.10 9.14
C ALA A 86 -4.14 -8.42 8.01
N ILE A 87 -5.36 -8.91 7.75
CA ILE A 87 -6.28 -8.30 6.77
C ILE A 87 -6.61 -6.85 7.17
N LEU A 88 -6.98 -6.62 8.44
CA LEU A 88 -7.32 -5.29 8.93
C LEU A 88 -6.15 -4.31 8.75
N VAL A 89 -4.98 -4.64 9.28
CA VAL A 89 -3.80 -3.76 9.22
C VAL A 89 -3.39 -3.53 7.77
N GLY A 90 -3.32 -4.59 6.95
CA GLY A 90 -3.00 -4.48 5.54
C GLY A 90 -3.96 -3.57 4.78
N ALA A 91 -5.27 -3.74 4.97
CA ALA A 91 -6.29 -2.92 4.34
C ALA A 91 -6.24 -1.46 4.80
N PHE A 92 -5.98 -1.19 6.08
CA PHE A 92 -5.86 0.17 6.59
C PHE A 92 -4.61 0.87 6.05
N VAL A 93 -3.48 0.16 5.96
CA VAL A 93 -2.26 0.72 5.35
C VAL A 93 -2.49 1.03 3.87
N ALA A 94 -2.86 0.04 3.05
CA ALA A 94 -3.09 0.26 1.62
C ALA A 94 -4.21 1.30 1.37
N GLY A 95 -5.29 1.20 2.14
CA GLY A 95 -6.44 2.08 2.10
C GLY A 95 -6.12 3.53 2.41
N SER A 96 -5.32 3.78 3.46
CA SER A 96 -4.91 5.13 3.85
C SER A 96 -4.16 5.83 2.72
N PHE A 97 -3.20 5.14 2.08
CA PHE A 97 -2.48 5.69 0.93
C PHE A 97 -3.40 5.88 -0.28
N SER A 98 -4.25 4.90 -0.57
CA SER A 98 -5.19 4.92 -1.71
C SER A 98 -6.33 5.94 -1.58
N ALA A 99 -6.64 6.36 -0.36
CA ALA A 99 -7.61 7.43 -0.09
C ALA A 99 -6.92 8.80 0.02
N PHE A 100 -5.82 8.90 0.75
CA PHE A 100 -5.20 10.20 1.06
C PHE A 100 -4.60 10.86 -0.19
N PHE A 101 -3.71 10.18 -0.92
CA PHE A 101 -2.97 10.82 -2.01
C PHE A 101 -3.85 11.17 -3.22
N PRO A 102 -4.78 10.30 -3.68
CA PRO A 102 -5.70 10.70 -4.74
C PRO A 102 -6.65 11.82 -4.31
N ARG A 103 -7.02 11.92 -3.02
CA ARG A 103 -7.79 13.05 -2.51
C ARG A 103 -7.02 14.37 -2.60
N GLU A 104 -5.72 14.37 -2.29
CA GLU A 104 -4.88 15.56 -2.46
C GLU A 104 -4.75 15.97 -3.93
N VAL A 105 -4.64 15.00 -4.85
CA VAL A 105 -4.67 15.29 -6.31
C VAL A 105 -6.03 15.87 -6.74
N GLU A 106 -7.14 15.34 -6.24
CA GLU A 106 -8.48 15.87 -6.54
C GLU A 106 -8.62 17.31 -6.06
N LYS A 107 -8.19 17.62 -4.82
CA LYS A 107 -8.20 19.00 -4.29
C LYS A 107 -7.34 19.94 -5.14
N ALA A 108 -6.21 19.46 -5.62
CA ALA A 108 -5.23 20.28 -6.32
C ALA A 108 -5.54 20.51 -7.80
N THR A 109 -6.33 19.63 -8.42
CA THR A 109 -6.66 19.68 -9.86
C THR A 109 -8.14 19.98 -10.14
N GLY A 110 -9.02 19.80 -9.15
CA GLY A 110 -10.48 19.87 -9.34
C GLY A 110 -11.07 18.67 -10.07
N VAL A 111 -10.25 17.69 -10.49
CA VAL A 111 -10.68 16.49 -11.21
C VAL A 111 -10.95 15.36 -10.22
N ARG A 112 -12.13 14.72 -10.33
CA ARG A 112 -12.51 13.63 -9.43
C ARG A 112 -11.55 12.45 -9.52
N THR A 113 -11.11 11.97 -8.36
CA THR A 113 -10.30 10.75 -8.22
C THR A 113 -11.07 9.68 -7.42
N PRO A 114 -10.68 8.39 -7.50
CA PRO A 114 -11.45 7.31 -6.87
C PRO A 114 -11.20 7.17 -5.35
N TRP A 115 -10.71 8.20 -4.66
CA TRP A 115 -10.37 8.14 -3.23
C TRP A 115 -11.54 7.71 -2.33
N ARG A 116 -12.77 8.07 -2.72
CA ARG A 116 -14.01 7.71 -2.01
C ARG A 116 -14.23 6.20 -2.01
N ILE A 117 -13.93 5.53 -3.13
CA ILE A 117 -14.04 4.08 -3.26
C ILE A 117 -13.02 3.41 -2.35
N ALA A 118 -11.77 3.88 -2.37
CA ALA A 118 -10.73 3.38 -1.47
C ALA A 118 -11.14 3.51 0.01
N ALA A 119 -11.63 4.69 0.42
CA ALA A 119 -12.09 4.92 1.79
C ALA A 119 -13.27 4.01 2.17
N ALA A 120 -14.25 3.83 1.28
CA ALA A 120 -15.39 2.96 1.53
C ALA A 120 -14.98 1.49 1.68
N LEU A 121 -14.05 1.00 0.85
CA LEU A 121 -13.52 -0.36 0.95
C LEU A 121 -12.70 -0.56 2.23
N THR A 122 -11.91 0.42 2.65
CA THR A 122 -11.19 0.36 3.93
C THR A 122 -12.15 0.31 5.12
N ALA A 123 -13.21 1.13 5.09
CA ALA A 123 -14.25 1.11 6.11
C ALA A 123 -14.98 -0.25 6.16
N LEU A 124 -15.28 -0.82 4.98
CA LEU A 124 -15.90 -2.14 4.88
C LEU A 124 -15.04 -3.24 5.53
N VAL A 125 -13.72 -3.20 5.35
CA VAL A 125 -12.82 -4.14 6.04
C VAL A 125 -12.83 -3.93 7.56
N GLY A 126 -12.91 -2.68 8.03
CA GLY A 126 -13.07 -2.37 9.45
C GLY A 126 -14.36 -2.96 10.03
N VAL A 127 -15.49 -2.78 9.32
CA VAL A 127 -16.78 -3.38 9.71
C VAL A 127 -16.70 -4.91 9.72
N ALA A 128 -16.11 -5.52 8.69
CA ALA A 128 -15.93 -6.96 8.62
C ALA A 128 -15.09 -7.50 9.79
N PHE A 129 -14.03 -6.78 10.19
CA PHE A 129 -13.23 -7.14 11.35
C PHE A 129 -14.07 -7.12 12.63
N VAL A 130 -14.81 -6.03 12.88
CA VAL A 130 -15.69 -5.90 14.07
C VAL A 130 -16.70 -7.03 14.13
N ILE A 131 -17.42 -7.30 13.03
CA ILE A 131 -18.39 -8.42 12.97
C ILE A 131 -17.71 -9.76 13.24
N SER A 132 -16.47 -9.94 12.79
CA SER A 132 -15.76 -11.21 12.95
C SER A 132 -15.25 -11.50 14.37
N VAL A 133 -15.22 -10.51 15.26
CA VAL A 133 -14.70 -10.63 16.64
C VAL A 133 -15.77 -10.46 17.72
N LEU A 134 -16.99 -10.06 17.33
CA LEU A 134 -18.20 -10.12 18.15
C LEU A 134 -18.76 -11.55 18.17
#